data_AF-A0A1C3NU58-F1
#
_entry.id   AF-A0A1C3NU58-F1
#
_cell.length_a   1.000
_cell.length_b   1.000
_cell.length_c   1.000
_cell.angle_alpha   90.00
_cell.angle_beta   90.00
_cell.angle_gamma   90.00
#
_symmetry.space_group_name_H-M   'P 1'
#
loop_
_entity.id
_entity.type
_entity.pdbx_description
1 polymer ?
#
loop_
_entity_poly.entity_id
_entity_poly.type
_entity_poly.pdbx_seq_one_letter_code
_entity_poly.pdbx_strand_id
1 'polypeptide(L)'
;MSTTVTADQLRSLWAGRIGRIDRGDDLPPVTQSDLGALASQVDTDDDGFPLVGQWEVLADQLNGAAPSETDGSGRQDDAAATVEAAARLVDDAMRDRDEAIRAAINVGVPVSRIAEAAGLSVPRIYQIRDGRR
;
A
#
# COMPACT_ATOMS: atom_id res chain seq x y z
N MET A 1 -24.51 -16.84 -19.31
CA MET A 1 -25.05 -15.81 -18.38
C MET A 1 -24.12 -15.78 -17.18
N SER A 2 -23.33 -14.73 -17.04
CA SER A 2 -22.35 -14.64 -15.95
C SER A 2 -23.07 -14.37 -14.63
N THR A 3 -22.79 -15.20 -13.63
CA THR A 3 -23.32 -15.01 -12.28
C THR A 3 -22.28 -14.25 -11.45
N THR A 4 -22.69 -13.13 -10.87
CA THR A 4 -21.84 -12.31 -9.99
C THR A 4 -21.52 -13.08 -8.71
N VAL A 5 -20.24 -13.24 -8.40
CA VAL A 5 -19.75 -13.79 -7.14
C VAL A 5 -19.99 -12.78 -6.03
N THR A 6 -20.67 -13.18 -4.96
CA THR A 6 -20.93 -12.31 -3.80
C THR A 6 -19.94 -12.55 -2.66
N ALA A 7 -19.77 -11.55 -1.79
CA ALA A 7 -18.96 -11.65 -0.58
C ALA A 7 -19.39 -12.83 0.33
N ASP A 8 -20.69 -13.10 0.44
CA ASP A 8 -21.20 -14.20 1.27
C ASP A 8 -20.93 -15.59 0.66
N GLN A 9 -20.90 -15.68 -0.67
CA GLN A 9 -20.47 -16.91 -1.36
C GLN A 9 -18.98 -17.16 -1.12
N LEU A 10 -18.15 -16.11 -1.16
CA LEU A 10 -16.72 -16.21 -0.86
C LEU A 10 -16.44 -16.63 0.57
N ARG A 11 -17.14 -16.04 1.54
CA ARG A 11 -17.05 -16.47 2.96
C ARG A 11 -17.41 -17.94 3.12
N SER A 12 -18.45 -18.39 2.42
CA SER A 12 -18.88 -19.79 2.45
C SER A 12 -17.87 -20.73 1.82
N LEU A 13 -17.21 -20.32 0.72
CA LEU A 13 -16.16 -21.10 0.06
C LEU A 13 -14.89 -21.15 0.91
N TRP A 14 -14.49 -20.02 1.52
CA TRP A 14 -13.32 -19.92 2.39
C TRP A 14 -13.47 -20.76 3.65
N ALA A 15 -14.65 -20.75 4.27
CA ALA A 15 -14.99 -21.58 5.42
C ALA A 15 -15.18 -23.07 5.05
N GLY A 16 -14.97 -23.46 3.80
CA GLY A 16 -15.15 -24.84 3.31
C GLY A 16 -16.60 -25.34 3.33
N ARG A 17 -17.59 -24.44 3.45
CA ARG A 17 -19.02 -24.79 3.49
C ARG A 17 -19.57 -25.12 2.10
N ILE A 18 -18.95 -24.56 1.06
CA ILE A 18 -19.23 -24.89 -0.34
C ILE A 18 -17.91 -25.26 -1.03
N GLY A 19 -17.95 -26.16 -2.01
CA GLY A 19 -16.73 -26.65 -2.67
C GLY A 19 -16.27 -25.79 -3.85
N ARG A 20 -17.18 -25.07 -4.50
CA ARG A 20 -16.89 -24.16 -5.62
C ARG A 20 -18.01 -23.13 -5.79
N ILE A 21 -17.68 -21.96 -6.33
CA ILE A 21 -18.65 -20.95 -6.76
C ILE A 21 -18.75 -21.00 -8.28
N ASP A 22 -19.95 -21.28 -8.78
CA ASP A 22 -20.23 -21.26 -10.21
C ASP A 22 -20.41 -19.81 -10.69
N ARG A 23 -19.66 -19.42 -11.72
CA ARG A 23 -19.72 -18.07 -12.34
C ARG A 23 -20.52 -18.07 -13.64
N GLY A 24 -21.15 -19.19 -14.00
CA GLY A 24 -21.85 -19.39 -15.25
C GLY A 24 -20.96 -19.96 -16.35
N ASP A 25 -21.56 -20.25 -17.51
CA ASP A 25 -20.91 -21.02 -18.59
C ASP A 25 -19.68 -20.35 -19.22
N ASP A 26 -19.57 -19.04 -19.06
CA ASP A 26 -18.56 -18.20 -19.72
C ASP A 26 -17.26 -18.07 -18.91
N LEU A 27 -17.24 -18.53 -17.64
CA LEU A 27 -16.11 -18.38 -16.73
C LEU A 27 -15.86 -19.65 -15.91
N PRO A 28 -14.60 -20.03 -15.65
CA PRO A 28 -14.30 -21.17 -14.80
C PRO A 28 -14.81 -20.91 -13.37
N PRO A 29 -15.32 -21.95 -12.67
CA PRO A 29 -15.80 -21.82 -11.30
C PRO A 29 -14.65 -21.52 -10.36
N VAL A 30 -14.92 -20.72 -9.32
CA VAL A 30 -13.93 -20.35 -8.30
C VAL A 30 -13.81 -21.46 -7.28
N THR A 31 -12.59 -21.89 -6.99
CA THR A 31 -12.27 -22.91 -5.99
C THR A 31 -11.53 -22.31 -4.79
N GLN A 32 -11.40 -23.08 -3.72
CA GLN A 32 -10.65 -22.66 -2.54
C GLN A 32 -9.16 -22.42 -2.85
N SER A 33 -8.59 -23.14 -3.81
CA SER A 33 -7.22 -22.92 -4.27
C SER A 33 -7.03 -21.54 -4.92
N ASP A 34 -8.02 -21.09 -5.68
CA ASP A 34 -8.00 -19.76 -6.30
C ASP A 34 -8.09 -18.65 -5.23
N LEU A 35 -8.87 -18.88 -4.17
CA LEU A 35 -8.91 -17.98 -3.01
C LEU A 35 -7.58 -17.95 -2.26
N GLY A 36 -6.89 -19.08 -2.14
CA GLY A 36 -5.58 -19.15 -1.50
C GLY A 36 -4.53 -18.27 -2.20
N ALA A 37 -4.60 -18.15 -3.53
CA ALA A 37 -3.73 -17.24 -4.28
C ALA A 37 -4.05 -15.76 -3.98
N LEU A 38 -5.33 -15.42 -3.88
CA LEU A 38 -5.80 -14.07 -3.54
C LEU A 38 -5.63 -13.72 -2.06
N ALA A 39 -5.57 -14.73 -1.17
CA ALA A 39 -5.37 -14.56 0.26
C ALA A 39 -4.10 -13.80 0.61
N SER A 40 -3.06 -13.96 -0.22
CA SER A 40 -1.79 -13.24 -0.06
C SER A 40 -1.88 -11.73 -0.33
N GLN A 41 -3.00 -11.25 -0.86
CA GLN A 41 -3.21 -9.86 -1.30
C GLN A 41 -4.15 -9.07 -0.40
N VAL A 42 -4.72 -9.69 0.63
CA VAL A 42 -5.70 -9.07 1.53
C VAL A 42 -5.30 -9.22 2.98
N ASP A 43 -5.64 -8.22 3.79
CA ASP A 43 -5.42 -8.29 5.24
C ASP A 43 -6.38 -9.31 5.87
N THR A 44 -5.83 -10.22 6.68
CA THR A 44 -6.57 -11.22 7.44
C THR A 44 -6.53 -10.94 8.93
N ASP A 45 -7.56 -11.35 9.65
CA ASP A 45 -7.56 -11.38 11.12
C ASP A 45 -6.68 -12.51 11.68
N ASP A 46 -6.62 -12.60 13.01
CA ASP A 46 -5.82 -13.59 13.74
C ASP A 46 -6.25 -15.06 13.45
N ASP A 47 -7.47 -15.25 12.94
CA ASP A 47 -8.03 -16.53 12.53
C ASP A 47 -7.80 -16.83 11.03
N GLY A 48 -7.12 -15.93 10.31
CA GLY A 48 -6.81 -16.06 8.89
C GLY A 48 -7.99 -15.76 7.97
N PHE A 49 -9.01 -15.06 8.46
CA PHE A 49 -10.14 -14.60 7.65
C PHE A 49 -9.91 -13.17 7.14
N PRO A 50 -10.18 -12.90 5.86
CA PRO A 50 -10.21 -11.53 5.35
C PRO A 50 -11.07 -10.60 6.21
N LEU A 51 -10.59 -9.38 6.44
CA LEU A 51 -11.35 -8.36 7.19
C LEU A 51 -12.69 -8.03 6.51
N VAL A 52 -13.65 -7.48 7.26
CA VAL A 52 -15.05 -7.28 6.81
C VAL A 52 -15.17 -6.53 5.47
N GLY A 53 -14.26 -5.58 5.18
CA GLY A 53 -14.22 -4.85 3.90
C GLY A 53 -13.44 -5.53 2.77
N GLN A 54 -12.59 -6.52 3.07
CA GLN A 54 -11.76 -7.21 2.07
C GLN A 54 -12.57 -8.22 1.24
N TRP A 55 -13.70 -8.70 1.76
CA TRP A 55 -14.57 -9.64 1.04
C TRP A 55 -15.22 -9.04 -0.21
N GLU A 56 -15.55 -7.74 -0.17
CA GLU A 56 -16.11 -7.05 -1.34
C GLU A 56 -15.04 -6.81 -2.40
N VAL A 57 -13.81 -6.50 -1.98
CA VAL A 57 -12.66 -6.36 -2.89
C VAL A 57 -12.37 -7.67 -3.62
N LEU A 58 -12.37 -8.80 -2.90
CA LEU A 58 -12.18 -10.12 -3.50
C LEU A 58 -13.31 -10.49 -4.47
N ALA A 59 -14.56 -10.17 -4.12
CA ALA A 59 -15.71 -10.37 -5.00
C ALA A 59 -15.56 -9.54 -6.28
N ASP A 60 -15.19 -8.27 -6.16
CA ASP A 60 -15.02 -7.37 -7.30
C ASP A 60 -13.87 -7.82 -8.21
N GLN A 61 -12.73 -8.26 -7.66
CA GLN A 61 -11.63 -8.84 -8.44
C GLN A 61 -12.03 -10.09 -9.22
N LEU A 62 -12.78 -11.00 -8.57
CA LEU A 62 -13.25 -12.24 -9.21
C LEU A 62 -14.34 -12.00 -10.27
N ASN A 63 -15.10 -10.91 -10.14
CA ASN A 63 -16.12 -10.50 -11.12
C ASN A 63 -15.53 -9.63 -12.25
N GLY A 64 -14.50 -8.85 -11.97
CA GLY A 64 -13.77 -8.02 -12.93
C GLY A 64 -12.90 -8.82 -13.89
N ALA A 65 -12.59 -10.08 -13.56
CA ALA A 65 -11.88 -11.03 -14.42
C ALA A 65 -12.76 -11.59 -15.59
N ALA A 66 -13.67 -10.78 -16.13
CA ALA A 66 -14.15 -11.00 -17.49
C ALA A 66 -13.01 -10.60 -18.46
N PRO A 67 -12.75 -11.36 -19.55
CA PRO A 67 -11.74 -10.99 -20.53
C PRO A 67 -12.27 -9.82 -21.36
N SER A 68 -12.23 -8.63 -20.79
CA SER A 68 -12.43 -7.38 -21.50
C SER A 68 -11.28 -6.50 -21.05
N GLU A 69 -10.23 -6.51 -21.88
CA GLU A 69 -9.15 -5.52 -21.97
C GLU A 69 -9.04 -4.62 -20.73
N THR A 70 -8.56 -5.18 -19.63
CA THR A 70 -8.25 -4.37 -18.45
C THR A 70 -6.77 -4.06 -18.52
N ASP A 71 -6.48 -2.80 -18.86
CA ASP A 71 -5.22 -2.11 -18.66
C ASP A 71 -4.79 -2.17 -17.18
N GLY A 72 -4.38 -3.36 -16.73
CA GLY A 72 -3.87 -3.60 -15.37
C GLY A 72 -2.51 -2.94 -15.12
N SER A 73 -1.85 -2.45 -16.17
CA SER A 73 -0.59 -1.68 -16.05
C SER A 73 -0.84 -0.30 -15.45
N GLY A 74 -1.91 0.40 -15.86
CA GLY A 74 -2.11 1.81 -15.50
C GLY A 74 -2.21 2.06 -13.99
N ARG A 75 -2.93 1.21 -13.24
CA ARG A 75 -3.21 1.46 -11.81
C ARG A 75 -2.03 1.13 -10.88
N GLN A 76 -1.20 0.14 -11.25
CA GLN A 76 0.04 -0.16 -10.52
C GLN A 76 1.14 0.84 -10.89
N ASP A 77 1.23 1.24 -12.16
CA ASP A 77 2.15 2.29 -12.61
C ASP A 77 1.80 3.65 -11.97
N ASP A 78 0.51 3.97 -11.83
CA ASP A 78 0.06 5.20 -11.15
C ASP A 78 0.37 5.19 -9.65
N ALA A 79 0.21 4.04 -8.97
CA ALA A 79 0.55 3.91 -7.56
C ALA A 79 2.08 4.02 -7.35
N ALA A 80 2.88 3.36 -8.19
CA ALA A 80 4.33 3.44 -8.15
C ALA A 80 4.82 4.86 -8.45
N ALA A 81 4.26 5.52 -9.46
CA ALA A 81 4.56 6.91 -9.80
C ALA A 81 4.17 7.88 -8.68
N THR A 82 3.06 7.62 -7.98
CA THR A 82 2.63 8.42 -6.82
C THR A 82 3.60 8.28 -5.65
N VAL A 83 4.07 7.06 -5.37
CA VAL A 83 5.08 6.81 -4.32
C VAL A 83 6.42 7.46 -4.68
N GLU A 84 6.85 7.37 -5.94
CA GLU A 84 8.09 8.00 -6.40
C GLU A 84 8.01 9.54 -6.31
N ALA A 85 6.87 10.12 -6.71
CA ALA A 85 6.63 11.56 -6.55
C ALA A 85 6.64 11.99 -5.07
N ALA A 86 6.01 11.20 -4.19
CA ALA A 86 6.03 11.47 -2.75
C ALA A 86 7.44 11.36 -2.17
N ALA A 87 8.25 10.39 -2.60
CA ALA A 87 9.64 10.24 -2.18
C ALA A 87 10.48 11.47 -2.56
N ARG A 88 10.33 11.98 -3.80
CA ARG A 88 11.01 13.21 -4.24
C ARG A 88 10.64 14.42 -3.39
N LEU A 89 9.35 14.57 -3.04
CA LEU A 89 8.91 15.66 -2.16
C LEU A 89 9.53 15.57 -0.76
N VAL A 90 9.68 14.35 -0.23
CA VAL A 90 10.36 14.13 1.06
C VAL A 90 11.84 14.48 0.96
N ASP A 91 12.52 14.06 -0.11
CA ASP A 91 13.93 14.37 -0.34
C ASP A 91 14.17 15.88 -0.47
N ASP A 92 13.31 16.59 -1.21
CA ASP A 92 13.37 18.04 -1.33
C ASP A 92 13.13 18.72 0.02
N ALA A 93 12.11 18.30 0.78
CA ALA A 93 11.85 18.83 2.11
C ALA A 93 13.02 18.57 3.09
N MET A 94 13.69 17.42 2.97
CA MET A 94 14.87 17.09 3.76
C MET A 94 16.07 17.98 3.39
N ARG A 95 16.26 18.27 2.10
CA ARG A 95 17.29 19.17 1.61
C ARG A 95 17.06 20.61 2.09
N ASP A 96 15.84 21.10 2.00
CA ASP A 96 15.44 22.43 2.45
C ASP A 96 15.63 22.58 3.97
N ARG A 97 15.23 21.58 4.76
CA ARG A 97 15.49 21.55 6.21
C ARG A 97 16.99 21.63 6.51
N ASP A 98 17.78 20.85 5.79
CA ASP A 98 19.22 20.78 6.02
C ASP A 98 19.92 22.10 5.64
N GLU A 99 19.47 22.78 4.59
CA GLU A 99 19.92 24.13 4.23
C GLU A 99 19.54 25.16 5.30
N ALA A 100 18.29 25.15 5.80
CA ALA A 100 17.86 26.04 6.87
C ALA A 100 18.69 25.85 8.15
N ILE A 101 19.05 24.60 8.49
CA ILE A 101 19.93 24.31 9.63
C ILE A 101 21.34 24.87 9.41
N ARG A 102 21.92 24.75 8.22
CA ARG A 102 23.23 25.35 7.92
C ARG A 102 23.17 26.87 8.01
N ALA A 103 22.11 27.49 7.48
CA ALA A 103 21.90 28.93 7.58
C ALA A 103 21.80 29.39 9.04
N ALA A 104 21.04 28.69 9.88
CA ALA A 104 20.90 28.98 11.31
C ALA A 104 22.25 28.89 12.06
N ILE A 105 23.08 27.90 11.73
CA ILE A 105 24.44 27.78 12.29
C ILE A 105 25.30 28.98 11.87
N ASN A 106 25.24 29.38 10.59
CA ASN A 106 26.06 30.47 10.05
C ASN A 106 25.74 31.83 10.67
N VAL A 107 24.48 32.07 11.05
CA VAL A 107 24.08 33.29 11.78
C VAL A 107 24.30 33.20 13.30
N GLY A 108 24.91 32.12 13.78
CA GLY A 108 25.35 31.97 15.17
C GLY A 108 24.29 31.44 16.13
N VAL A 109 23.21 30.83 15.64
CA VAL A 109 22.22 30.19 16.53
C VAL A 109 22.87 29.00 17.26
N PRO A 110 22.72 28.88 18.60
CA PRO A 110 23.28 27.76 19.34
C PRO A 110 22.75 26.40 18.84
N VAL A 111 23.65 25.46 18.60
CA VAL A 111 23.34 24.12 18.07
C VAL A 111 22.30 23.37 18.91
N SER A 112 22.32 23.53 20.23
CA SER A 112 21.33 22.92 21.14
C SER A 112 19.91 23.44 20.88
N ARG A 113 19.74 24.73 20.59
CA ARG A 113 18.43 25.32 20.24
C ARG A 113 17.96 24.88 18.87
N ILE A 114 18.87 24.76 17.90
CA ILE A 114 18.54 24.23 16.57
C ILE A 114 18.09 22.77 16.69
N ALA A 115 18.80 21.97 17.48
CA ALA A 115 18.47 20.57 17.74
C ALA A 115 17.06 20.41 18.35
N GLU A 116 16.75 21.21 19.37
CA GLU A 116 15.43 21.26 20.00
C GLU A 116 14.33 21.66 19.00
N ALA A 117 14.52 22.77 18.28
CA ALA A 117 13.53 23.27 17.32
C ALA A 117 13.31 22.31 16.13
N ALA A 118 14.35 21.62 15.69
CA ALA A 118 14.28 20.66 14.58
C ALA A 118 13.84 19.25 15.02
N GLY A 119 13.73 18.97 16.32
CA GLY A 119 13.46 17.63 16.84
C GLY A 119 14.59 16.63 16.52
N LEU A 120 15.83 17.11 16.41
CA LEU A 120 16.99 16.30 16.03
C LEU A 120 18.00 16.22 17.18
N SER A 121 18.83 15.18 17.16
CA SER A 121 19.95 15.10 18.10
C SER A 121 21.08 16.07 17.71
N VAL A 122 21.82 16.56 18.72
CA VAL A 122 22.98 17.44 18.49
C VAL A 122 24.03 16.82 17.54
N PRO A 123 24.40 15.52 17.65
CA PRO A 123 25.30 14.90 16.68
C PRO A 123 24.74 14.97 15.25
N ARG A 124 23.43 14.80 15.09
CA ARG A 124 22.75 14.82 13.80
C ARG A 124 22.76 16.23 13.18
N ILE A 125 22.79 17.29 13.98
CA ILE A 125 23.01 18.67 13.49
C ILE A 125 24.44 18.86 12.96
N TYR A 126 25.45 18.41 13.70
CA TYR A 126 26.85 18.49 13.23
C TYR A 126 27.08 17.71 11.93
N GLN A 127 26.43 16.56 11.76
CA GLN A 127 26.46 15.83 10.49
C GLN A 127 25.90 16.65 9.31
N ILE A 128 24.82 17.43 9.50
CA ILE A 128 24.29 18.34 8.44
C ILE A 128 25.36 19.34 8.05
N ARG A 129 25.92 19.99 9.08
CA ARG A 129 26.89 21.07 8.92
C ARG A 129 28.09 20.58 8.11
N ASP A 130 28.56 19.38 8.44
CA ASP A 130 29.74 18.77 7.82
C ASP A 130 29.43 18.09 6.48
N GLY A 131 28.17 18.12 6.01
CA GLY A 131 27.76 17.51 4.74
C GLY A 131 27.87 15.99 4.70
N ARG A 132 27.94 15.32 5.86
CA ARG A 132 28.05 13.85 5.98
C ARG A 132 26.69 13.16 6.05
N ARG A 133 25.70 13.79 5.43
CA ARG A 133 24.34 13.29 5.39
C ARG A 133 24.05 12.70 4.03
#